data_AF-A0A353HCX4-F1
#
_entry.id   AF-A0A353HCX4-F1
#
_cell.length_a   1.000
_cell.length_b   1.000
_cell.length_c   1.000
_cell.angle_alpha   90.00
_cell.angle_beta   90.00
_cell.angle_gamma   90.00
#
_symmetry.space_group_name_H-M   'P 1'
#
loop_
_entity.id
_entity.type
_entity.pdbx_description
1 polymer ?
#
loop_
_entity_poly.entity_id
_entity_poly.type
_entity_poly.pdbx_seq_one_letter_code
_entity_poly.pdbx_strand_id
1 'polypeptide(L)'
;MKTNSAKKTNSKNVREYLLKNDVEIAPKKKKGRWAMTAGVCSGNYSKLFLLNMISIIFFLPTIIALVYRNGQISTLASSYPFTQNVFIGYPVYPVLKGTVEQISMYANRYLMLGFLAFAVIGSLAISGLFYLVRNLIWTDGNFRTKDFFKGIKKNYLMVLALSVLYALILCVATYLIGYSDYMRALGGNWFFILLKVASIIIVVILSMVYLYAVTFTINYKANFFLLIKNAFKLTFTFIIPNTFMLLFACLPFILYSLIKVSILNMLLMFLLMIMGFVFFSIVWNSYSMFVYEKVVKSKNLYSAKEVSELNKGKAKNVTEQSQTLDENYFEQMGNNYSMKGVKPITDEDVSLRELPTNFSREDLIKLEESKRKMQTDSDEYQKNYDGENEK
;
A
#
# COMPACT_ATOMS: atom_id res chain seq x y z
N MET A 1 -6.52 45.48 9.05
CA MET A 1 -6.46 44.38 8.05
C MET A 1 -5.08 43.75 8.06
N LYS A 2 -4.91 42.60 8.74
CA LYS A 2 -3.67 41.80 8.67
C LYS A 2 -3.87 40.73 7.60
N THR A 3 -3.26 40.93 6.44
CA THR A 3 -3.21 39.92 5.37
C THR A 3 -2.22 38.84 5.77
N ASN A 4 -2.75 37.68 6.16
CA ASN A 4 -1.99 36.43 6.32
C ASN A 4 -1.45 36.00 4.94
N SER A 5 -0.17 36.28 4.67
CA SER A 5 0.52 35.70 3.53
C SER A 5 0.78 34.21 3.84
N ALA A 6 -0.07 33.34 3.31
CA ALA A 6 0.19 31.91 3.28
C ALA A 6 1.49 31.65 2.50
N LYS A 7 2.60 31.46 3.22
CA LYS A 7 3.86 30.96 2.67
C LYS A 7 3.61 29.57 2.09
N LYS A 8 3.32 29.50 0.79
CA LYS A 8 3.46 28.30 -0.05
C LYS A 8 4.89 27.79 0.07
N THR A 9 5.13 26.88 1.01
CA THR A 9 6.42 26.20 1.15
C THR A 9 6.53 25.20 0.01
N ASN A 10 7.26 25.60 -1.01
CA ASN A 10 7.60 24.78 -2.17
C ASN A 10 8.52 23.64 -1.71
N SER A 11 7.95 22.47 -1.40
CA SER A 11 8.67 21.28 -0.94
C SER A 11 9.53 20.70 -2.06
N LYS A 12 10.71 21.29 -2.27
CA LYS A 12 11.62 20.90 -3.35
C LYS A 12 12.38 19.60 -3.05
N ASN A 13 12.34 19.08 -1.83
CA ASN A 13 13.02 17.84 -1.46
C ASN A 13 12.05 16.75 -0.97
N VAL A 14 12.11 15.57 -1.61
CA VAL A 14 11.46 14.31 -1.18
C VAL A 14 11.57 14.12 0.34
N ARG A 15 12.73 14.44 0.91
CA ARG A 15 13.02 14.34 2.34
C ARG A 15 12.23 15.30 3.21
N GLU A 16 12.17 16.59 2.88
CA GLU A 16 11.33 17.56 3.63
C GLU A 16 9.87 17.15 3.56
N TYR A 17 9.45 16.62 2.42
CA TYR A 17 8.12 16.11 2.23
C TYR A 17 7.83 14.88 3.12
N LEU A 18 8.76 13.91 3.16
CA LEU A 18 8.72 12.74 4.05
C LEU A 18 8.68 13.18 5.53
N LEU A 19 9.60 14.07 5.94
CA LEU A 19 9.71 14.56 7.32
C LEU A 19 8.52 15.44 7.73
N LYS A 20 7.89 16.18 6.82
CA LYS A 20 6.74 17.05 7.14
C LYS A 20 5.41 16.29 7.13
N ASN A 21 5.31 15.21 6.35
CA ASN A 21 4.07 14.44 6.16
C ASN A 21 4.14 12.97 6.60
N ASP A 22 5.08 12.58 7.48
CA ASP A 22 4.94 11.34 8.27
C ASP A 22 3.62 11.45 9.04
N VAL A 23 2.56 10.81 8.52
CA VAL A 23 1.22 10.88 9.08
C VAL A 23 0.99 9.79 10.11
N GLU A 24 1.78 8.72 10.14
CA GLU A 24 1.67 7.69 11.16
C GLU A 24 3.09 7.24 11.57
N ILE A 25 3.46 7.54 12.81
CA ILE A 25 4.75 7.20 13.40
C ILE A 25 4.91 5.68 13.33
N ALA A 26 5.77 5.19 12.44
CA ALA A 26 6.14 3.78 12.43
C ALA A 26 6.65 3.41 13.83
N PRO A 27 6.11 2.36 14.48
CA PRO A 27 6.45 2.03 15.86
C PRO A 27 7.96 1.80 16.03
N LYS A 28 8.51 2.19 17.20
CA LYS A 28 9.92 1.94 17.55
C LYS A 28 10.24 0.45 17.36
N LYS A 29 11.17 0.15 16.44
CA LYS A 29 11.45 -1.23 16.05
C LYS A 29 12.32 -1.97 17.05
N LYS A 30 11.90 -3.17 17.43
CA LYS A 30 12.73 -4.18 18.10
C LYS A 30 13.52 -5.08 17.13
N LYS A 31 13.10 -5.19 15.85
CA LYS A 31 13.68 -6.07 14.81
C LYS A 31 13.80 -5.38 13.44
N GLY A 32 14.60 -5.92 12.51
CA GLY A 32 14.69 -5.43 11.12
C GLY A 32 13.38 -5.57 10.33
N ARG A 33 13.14 -4.73 9.30
CA ARG A 33 11.86 -4.72 8.54
C ARG A 33 11.54 -6.05 7.88
N TRP A 34 12.55 -6.73 7.33
CA TRP A 34 12.39 -8.04 6.72
C TRP A 34 12.01 -9.11 7.75
N ALA A 35 12.60 -9.08 8.95
CA ALA A 35 12.24 -10.00 10.03
C ALA A 35 10.80 -9.77 10.52
N MET A 36 10.36 -8.51 10.61
CA MET A 36 8.97 -8.16 10.96
C MET A 36 8.00 -8.66 9.88
N THR A 37 8.34 -8.45 8.60
CA THR A 37 7.55 -8.92 7.46
C THR A 37 7.45 -10.46 7.42
N ALA A 38 8.56 -11.15 7.67
CA ALA A 38 8.61 -12.61 7.72
C ALA A 38 7.76 -13.17 8.87
N GLY A 39 7.86 -12.58 10.06
CA GLY A 39 7.05 -12.98 11.22
C GLY A 39 5.54 -12.81 10.98
N VAL A 40 5.18 -11.73 10.29
CA VAL A 40 3.81 -11.47 9.85
C VAL A 40 3.31 -12.52 8.85
N CYS A 41 4.14 -12.91 7.87
CA CYS A 41 3.81 -13.94 6.89
C CYS A 41 3.60 -15.31 7.56
N SER A 42 4.45 -15.67 8.52
CA SER A 42 4.36 -16.95 9.22
C SER A 42 3.23 -17.05 10.23
N GLY A 43 2.77 -15.92 10.78
CA GLY A 43 1.75 -15.92 11.84
C GLY A 43 0.30 -15.87 11.36
N ASN A 44 0.04 -15.47 10.12
CA ASN A 44 -1.31 -15.09 9.66
C ASN A 44 -1.71 -15.67 8.29
N TYR A 45 -1.29 -16.88 7.96
CA TYR A 45 -1.55 -17.50 6.64
C TYR A 45 -3.02 -17.46 6.20
N SER A 46 -3.97 -17.82 7.07
CA SER A 46 -5.41 -17.82 6.73
C SER A 46 -5.92 -16.43 6.35
N LYS A 47 -5.47 -15.39 7.08
CA LYS A 47 -5.88 -14.01 6.80
C LYS A 47 -5.24 -13.48 5.52
N LEU A 48 -3.98 -13.84 5.25
CA LEU A 48 -3.28 -13.49 4.01
C LEU A 48 -3.92 -14.16 2.79
N PHE A 49 -4.34 -15.43 2.93
CA PHE A 49 -5.10 -16.13 1.91
C PHE A 49 -6.41 -15.40 1.58
N LEU A 50 -7.21 -15.06 2.61
CA LEU A 50 -8.47 -14.33 2.42
C LEU A 50 -8.24 -12.96 1.75
N LEU A 51 -7.17 -12.26 2.12
CA LEU A 51 -6.78 -11.02 1.47
C LEU A 51 -6.43 -11.19 -0.02
N ASN A 52 -5.76 -12.29 -0.36
CA ASN A 52 -5.44 -12.61 -1.75
C ASN A 52 -6.71 -12.92 -2.55
N MET A 53 -7.64 -13.68 -1.97
CA MET A 53 -8.96 -13.96 -2.57
C MET A 53 -9.74 -12.68 -2.88
N ILE A 54 -9.83 -11.76 -1.91
CA ILE A 54 -10.48 -10.46 -2.12
C ILE A 54 -9.79 -9.70 -3.26
N SER A 55 -8.47 -9.68 -3.28
CA SER A 55 -7.69 -8.98 -4.31
C SER A 55 -7.94 -9.58 -5.71
N ILE A 56 -8.03 -10.91 -5.83
CA ILE A 56 -8.31 -11.60 -7.09
C ILE A 56 -9.68 -11.20 -7.65
N ILE A 57 -10.71 -11.05 -6.80
CA ILE A 57 -12.05 -10.63 -7.25
C ILE A 57 -11.99 -9.29 -7.98
N PHE A 58 -11.22 -8.33 -7.47
CA PHE A 58 -11.05 -7.03 -8.12
C PHE A 58 -10.16 -7.08 -9.37
N PHE A 59 -9.22 -8.02 -9.44
CA PHE A 59 -8.40 -8.24 -10.65
C PHE A 59 -9.09 -9.13 -11.70
N LEU A 60 -10.22 -9.74 -11.38
CA LEU A 60 -10.94 -10.66 -12.26
C LEU A 60 -11.22 -10.08 -13.65
N PRO A 61 -11.68 -8.82 -13.81
CA PRO A 61 -11.88 -8.23 -15.14
C PRO A 61 -10.60 -8.19 -15.98
N THR A 62 -9.44 -7.96 -15.35
CA THR A 62 -8.14 -7.96 -16.02
C THR A 62 -7.71 -9.38 -16.41
N ILE A 63 -7.97 -10.35 -15.53
CA ILE A 63 -7.70 -11.77 -15.78
C ILE A 63 -8.58 -12.29 -16.93
N ILE A 64 -9.88 -11.95 -16.95
CA ILE A 64 -10.80 -12.30 -18.03
C ILE A 64 -10.31 -11.71 -19.35
N ALA A 65 -9.88 -10.45 -19.37
CA ALA A 65 -9.34 -9.81 -20.57
C ALA A 65 -8.08 -10.53 -21.11
N LEU A 66 -7.20 -10.99 -20.21
CA LEU A 66 -6.02 -11.80 -20.57
C LEU A 66 -6.39 -13.17 -21.14
N VAL A 67 -7.35 -13.87 -20.51
CA VAL A 67 -7.84 -15.17 -20.99
C VAL A 67 -8.52 -15.00 -22.36
N TYR A 68 -9.37 -13.99 -22.51
CA TYR A 68 -10.07 -13.71 -23.76
C TYR A 68 -9.08 -13.36 -24.89
N ARG A 69 -8.07 -12.52 -24.61
CA ARG A 69 -6.99 -12.24 -25.56
C ARG A 69 -6.32 -13.52 -26.05
N ASN A 70 -5.91 -14.40 -25.13
CA ASN A 70 -5.23 -15.64 -25.49
C ASN A 70 -6.16 -16.61 -26.26
N GLY A 71 -7.43 -16.69 -25.87
CA GLY A 71 -8.45 -17.46 -26.61
C GLY A 71 -8.65 -16.95 -28.03
N GLN A 72 -8.74 -15.63 -28.23
CA GLN A 72 -8.85 -15.02 -29.56
C GLN A 72 -7.63 -15.31 -30.43
N ILE A 73 -6.42 -15.26 -29.88
CA ILE A 73 -5.20 -15.64 -30.62
C ILE A 73 -5.31 -17.10 -31.07
N SER A 74 -5.71 -18.02 -30.19
CA SER A 74 -5.88 -19.43 -30.55
C SER A 74 -6.95 -19.66 -31.62
N THR A 75 -8.13 -19.05 -31.48
CA THR A 75 -9.22 -19.19 -32.46
C THR A 75 -8.82 -18.64 -33.82
N LEU A 76 -8.23 -17.44 -33.88
CA LEU A 76 -7.75 -16.86 -35.13
C LEU A 76 -6.59 -17.69 -35.69
N ALA A 77 -5.69 -18.20 -34.86
CA ALA A 77 -4.63 -19.11 -35.30
C ALA A 77 -5.17 -20.41 -35.92
N SER A 78 -6.31 -20.92 -35.46
CA SER A 78 -6.94 -22.10 -36.06
C SER A 78 -7.70 -21.80 -37.37
N SER A 79 -8.19 -20.57 -37.54
CA SER A 79 -8.95 -20.17 -38.74
C SER A 79 -8.08 -19.74 -39.91
N TYR A 80 -6.85 -19.29 -39.64
CA TYR A 80 -5.90 -18.92 -40.69
C TYR A 80 -5.10 -20.14 -41.14
N PRO A 81 -4.77 -20.27 -42.45
CA PRO A 81 -3.99 -21.37 -42.98
C PRO A 81 -2.50 -21.19 -42.65
N PHE A 82 -2.16 -21.12 -41.35
CA PHE A 82 -0.78 -21.21 -40.87
C PHE A 82 -0.29 -22.63 -41.16
N THR A 83 0.23 -22.84 -42.36
CA THR A 83 0.83 -24.08 -42.90
C THR A 83 0.72 -25.29 -41.96
N GLN A 84 -0.45 -25.93 -41.95
CA GLN A 84 -0.64 -27.30 -41.43
C GLN A 84 -0.30 -28.36 -42.49
N ASN A 85 0.54 -28.03 -43.48
CA ASN A 85 0.93 -28.95 -44.54
C ASN A 85 2.45 -29.12 -44.54
N VAL A 86 2.93 -30.08 -43.75
CA VAL A 86 4.36 -30.45 -43.75
C VAL A 86 4.69 -31.49 -44.84
N PHE A 87 3.72 -32.03 -45.61
CA PHE A 87 4.04 -33.12 -46.56
C PHE A 87 3.26 -33.21 -47.89
N ILE A 88 2.29 -32.33 -48.20
CA ILE A 88 1.55 -32.40 -49.47
C ILE A 88 1.54 -31.01 -50.13
N GLY A 89 2.07 -30.96 -51.36
CA GLY A 89 2.48 -29.76 -52.10
C GLY A 89 1.38 -28.76 -52.46
N TYR A 90 0.84 -28.06 -51.46
CA TYR A 90 0.09 -26.83 -51.66
C TYR A 90 1.02 -25.61 -51.65
N PRO A 91 0.72 -24.57 -52.45
CA PRO A 91 1.58 -23.40 -52.60
C PRO A 91 1.80 -22.70 -51.25
N VAL A 92 3.05 -22.30 -50.99
CA VAL A 92 3.41 -21.38 -49.90
C VAL A 92 2.66 -20.08 -50.15
N TYR A 93 1.62 -19.79 -49.37
CA TYR A 93 0.88 -18.54 -49.52
C TYR A 93 1.80 -17.35 -49.21
N PRO A 94 2.16 -16.49 -50.19
CA PRO A 94 3.04 -15.34 -49.98
C PRO A 94 2.43 -14.27 -49.06
N VAL A 95 1.12 -14.37 -48.77
CA VAL A 95 0.31 -13.43 -47.98
C VAL A 95 0.46 -13.64 -46.46
N LEU A 96 1.14 -14.69 -45.99
CA LEU A 96 1.24 -15.01 -44.55
C LEU A 96 2.29 -14.17 -43.79
N LYS A 97 3.11 -13.37 -44.48
CA LYS A 97 4.11 -12.51 -43.84
C LYS A 97 3.42 -11.44 -43.00
N GLY A 98 3.71 -11.40 -41.70
CA GLY A 98 3.14 -10.43 -40.76
C GLY A 98 1.74 -10.79 -40.25
N THR A 99 1.09 -11.84 -40.74
CA THR A 99 -0.26 -12.24 -40.31
C THR A 99 -0.31 -12.65 -38.84
N VAL A 100 0.71 -13.36 -38.34
CA VAL A 100 0.82 -13.73 -36.91
C VAL A 100 0.86 -12.50 -36.00
N GLU A 101 1.63 -11.49 -36.41
CA GLU A 101 1.79 -10.26 -35.62
C GLU A 101 0.57 -9.36 -35.75
N GLN A 102 -0.09 -9.36 -36.91
CA GLN A 102 -1.38 -8.69 -37.11
C GLN A 102 -2.47 -9.29 -36.23
N ILE A 103 -2.57 -10.63 -36.13
CA ILE A 103 -3.50 -11.32 -35.22
C ILE A 103 -3.19 -10.96 -33.77
N SER A 104 -1.92 -10.99 -33.37
CA SER A 104 -1.49 -10.64 -32.02
C SER A 104 -1.82 -9.19 -31.67
N MET A 105 -1.58 -8.26 -32.60
CA MET A 105 -1.90 -6.84 -32.45
C MET A 105 -3.42 -6.60 -32.38
N TYR A 106 -4.20 -7.29 -33.21
CA TYR A 106 -5.66 -7.27 -33.15
C TYR A 106 -6.17 -7.76 -31.80
N ALA A 107 -5.66 -8.89 -31.30
CA ALA A 107 -6.03 -9.44 -29.99
C ALA A 107 -5.57 -8.55 -28.83
N ASN A 108 -4.47 -7.81 -28.96
CA ASN A 108 -3.95 -6.92 -27.92
C ASN A 108 -4.93 -5.81 -27.50
N ARG A 109 -5.97 -5.47 -28.30
CA ARG A 109 -7.03 -4.55 -27.84
C ARG A 109 -7.71 -5.05 -26.56
N TYR A 110 -7.87 -6.37 -26.42
CA TYR A 110 -8.49 -6.96 -25.22
C TYR A 110 -7.57 -6.79 -24.01
N LEU A 111 -6.25 -6.91 -24.21
CA LEU A 111 -5.27 -6.61 -23.17
C LEU A 111 -5.34 -5.13 -22.74
N MET A 112 -5.47 -4.22 -23.71
CA MET A 112 -5.60 -2.78 -23.47
C MET A 112 -6.88 -2.47 -22.68
N LEU A 113 -8.01 -3.10 -23.03
CA LEU A 113 -9.24 -3.03 -22.23
C LEU A 113 -9.04 -3.58 -20.82
N GLY A 114 -8.25 -4.65 -20.68
CA GLY A 114 -7.84 -5.19 -19.39
C GLY A 114 -7.07 -4.19 -18.54
N PHE A 115 -6.15 -3.41 -19.11
CA PHE A 115 -5.44 -2.35 -18.38
C PHE A 115 -6.36 -1.22 -17.93
N LEU A 116 -7.35 -0.85 -18.75
CA LEU A 116 -8.36 0.14 -18.34
C LEU A 116 -9.26 -0.40 -17.22
N ALA A 117 -9.65 -1.68 -17.27
CA ALA A 117 -10.39 -2.33 -16.20
C ALA A 117 -9.56 -2.40 -14.91
N PHE A 118 -8.26 -2.70 -15.02
CA PHE A 118 -7.31 -2.61 -13.91
C PHE A 118 -7.26 -1.20 -13.32
N ALA A 119 -7.26 -0.15 -14.14
CA ALA A 119 -7.20 1.22 -13.67
C ALA A 119 -8.37 1.59 -12.76
N VAL A 120 -9.58 1.13 -13.09
CA VAL A 120 -10.80 1.49 -12.36
C VAL A 120 -11.09 0.53 -11.21
N ILE A 121 -11.04 -0.77 -11.47
CA ILE A 121 -11.44 -1.83 -10.52
C ILE A 121 -10.21 -2.36 -9.78
N GLY A 122 -9.11 -2.61 -10.48
CA GLY A 122 -7.85 -3.04 -9.88
C GLY A 122 -7.25 -2.00 -8.90
N SER A 123 -7.51 -0.71 -9.10
CA SER A 123 -7.10 0.34 -8.16
C SER A 123 -7.81 0.25 -6.81
N LEU A 124 -9.04 -0.29 -6.74
CA LEU A 124 -9.70 -0.64 -5.47
C LEU A 124 -8.88 -1.71 -4.74
N ALA A 125 -8.48 -2.76 -5.46
CA ALA A 125 -7.65 -3.84 -4.93
C ALA A 125 -6.35 -3.30 -4.35
N ILE A 126 -5.62 -2.51 -5.15
CA ILE A 126 -4.32 -1.96 -4.77
C ILE A 126 -4.43 -1.03 -3.56
N SER A 127 -5.42 -0.13 -3.55
CA SER A 127 -5.63 0.81 -2.45
C SER A 127 -5.90 0.09 -1.12
N GLY A 128 -6.77 -0.93 -1.13
CA GLY A 128 -7.08 -1.72 0.06
C GLY A 128 -5.92 -2.63 0.48
N LEU A 129 -5.32 -3.33 -0.48
CA LEU A 129 -4.27 -4.32 -0.27
C LEU A 129 -3.01 -3.70 0.32
N PHE A 130 -2.49 -2.64 -0.31
CA PHE A 130 -1.26 -2.00 0.17
C PHE A 130 -1.44 -1.27 1.51
N TYR A 131 -2.62 -0.69 1.77
CA TYR A 131 -2.93 -0.08 3.06
C TYR A 131 -2.98 -1.11 4.18
N LEU A 132 -3.64 -2.24 3.92
CA LEU A 132 -3.76 -3.31 4.89
C LEU A 132 -2.41 -4.00 5.14
N VAL A 133 -1.64 -4.30 4.09
CA VAL A 133 -0.27 -4.83 4.22
C VAL A 133 0.62 -3.88 5.04
N ARG A 134 0.50 -2.56 4.83
CA ARG A 134 1.22 -1.59 5.65
C ARG A 134 0.85 -1.73 7.13
N ASN A 135 -0.45 -1.75 7.44
CA ASN A 135 -0.91 -1.87 8.81
C ASN A 135 -0.45 -3.19 9.42
N LEU A 136 -0.56 -4.28 8.67
CA LEU A 136 -0.13 -5.61 9.07
C LEU A 136 1.35 -5.64 9.48
N ILE A 137 2.21 -4.97 8.71
CA ILE A 137 3.64 -4.83 9.02
C ILE A 137 3.84 -3.99 10.28
N TRP A 138 2.96 -3.05 10.61
CA TRP A 138 3.08 -2.19 11.79
C TRP A 138 2.43 -2.76 13.07
N THR A 139 1.38 -3.55 12.95
CA THR A 139 0.57 -4.07 14.07
C THR A 139 0.87 -5.53 14.42
N ASP A 140 2.03 -6.04 14.02
CA ASP A 140 2.48 -7.42 14.28
C ASP A 140 1.44 -8.48 13.91
N GLY A 141 0.70 -8.27 12.81
CA GLY A 141 -0.24 -9.27 12.28
C GLY A 141 -1.71 -9.12 12.68
N ASN A 142 -2.03 -8.13 13.53
CA ASN A 142 -3.41 -7.85 13.93
C ASN A 142 -4.08 -6.90 12.92
N PHE A 143 -4.88 -7.47 12.01
CA PHE A 143 -5.72 -6.69 11.10
C PHE A 143 -7.12 -7.27 10.98
N ARG A 144 -8.09 -6.40 10.68
CA ARG A 144 -9.48 -6.78 10.39
C ARG A 144 -9.75 -6.60 8.90
N THR A 145 -10.61 -7.44 8.31
CA THR A 145 -11.01 -7.30 6.89
C THR A 145 -11.62 -5.94 6.56
N LYS A 146 -12.27 -5.29 7.55
CA LYS A 146 -12.76 -3.91 7.46
C LYS A 146 -11.65 -2.88 7.16
N ASP A 147 -10.39 -3.17 7.50
CA ASP A 147 -9.26 -2.28 7.23
C ASP A 147 -8.93 -2.19 5.73
N PHE A 148 -9.25 -3.23 4.95
CA PHE A 148 -9.12 -3.20 3.49
C PHE A 148 -10.02 -2.12 2.88
N PHE A 149 -11.31 -2.14 3.24
CA PHE A 149 -12.28 -1.14 2.77
C PHE A 149 -11.99 0.26 3.31
N LYS A 150 -11.43 0.37 4.52
CA LYS A 150 -10.92 1.65 5.05
C LYS A 150 -9.78 2.20 4.18
N GLY A 151 -8.87 1.34 3.72
CA GLY A 151 -7.80 1.69 2.79
C GLY A 151 -8.33 2.19 1.44
N ILE A 152 -9.37 1.54 0.91
CA ILE A 152 -10.08 2.00 -0.29
C ILE A 152 -10.64 3.40 -0.08
N LYS A 153 -11.48 3.60 0.94
CA LYS A 153 -12.14 4.89 1.17
C LYS A 153 -11.17 6.06 1.33
N LYS A 154 -9.99 5.82 1.91
CA LYS A 154 -8.98 6.86 2.15
C LYS A 154 -8.18 7.24 0.90
N ASN A 155 -7.74 6.25 0.11
CA ASN A 155 -6.70 6.46 -0.90
C ASN A 155 -7.16 6.22 -2.34
N TYR A 156 -8.39 5.73 -2.55
CA TYR A 156 -8.85 5.26 -3.85
C TYR A 156 -8.72 6.29 -4.97
N LEU A 157 -9.20 7.53 -4.78
CA LEU A 157 -9.18 8.55 -5.84
C LEU A 157 -7.76 8.80 -6.36
N MET A 158 -6.79 8.81 -5.45
CA MET A 158 -5.40 9.05 -5.79
C MET A 158 -4.77 7.86 -6.49
N VAL A 159 -5.02 6.65 -5.98
CA VAL A 159 -4.55 5.39 -6.60
C VAL A 159 -5.21 5.18 -7.95
N LEU A 160 -6.47 5.56 -8.13
CA LEU A 160 -7.19 5.52 -9.40
C LEU A 160 -6.54 6.46 -10.41
N ALA A 161 -6.29 7.72 -10.05
CA ALA A 161 -5.62 8.68 -10.94
C ALA A 161 -4.24 8.16 -11.41
N LEU A 162 -3.45 7.59 -10.49
CA LEU A 162 -2.16 6.96 -10.81
C LEU A 162 -2.34 5.73 -11.71
N SER A 163 -3.33 4.88 -11.43
CA SER A 163 -3.58 3.65 -12.18
C SER A 163 -4.12 3.92 -13.58
N VAL A 164 -4.92 4.97 -13.78
CA VAL A 164 -5.38 5.43 -15.10
C VAL A 164 -4.20 5.89 -15.94
N LEU A 165 -3.35 6.76 -15.38
CA LEU A 165 -2.15 7.23 -16.07
C LEU A 165 -1.24 6.06 -16.45
N TYR A 166 -1.03 5.11 -15.53
CA TYR A 166 -0.22 3.93 -15.77
C TYR A 166 -0.85 2.98 -16.82
N ALA A 167 -2.18 2.77 -16.78
CA ALA A 167 -2.87 1.96 -17.79
C ALA A 167 -2.76 2.56 -19.20
N LEU A 168 -2.87 3.88 -19.33
CA LEU A 168 -2.67 4.56 -20.62
C LEU A 168 -1.26 4.34 -21.16
N ILE A 169 -0.24 4.43 -20.30
CA ILE A 169 1.16 4.12 -20.66
C ILE A 169 1.28 2.67 -21.13
N LEU A 170 0.67 1.71 -20.41
CA LEU A 170 0.68 0.30 -20.81
C LEU A 170 -0.03 0.07 -22.15
N CYS A 171 -1.13 0.76 -22.41
CA CYS A 171 -1.85 0.71 -23.69
C CYS A 171 -0.95 1.19 -24.85
N VAL A 172 -0.32 2.36 -24.69
CA VAL A 172 0.59 2.92 -25.70
C VAL A 172 1.79 1.99 -25.91
N ALA A 173 2.43 1.52 -24.84
CA ALA A 173 3.57 0.62 -24.94
C ALA A 173 3.20 -0.70 -25.63
N THR A 174 2.04 -1.28 -25.30
CA THR A 174 1.55 -2.51 -25.95
C THR A 174 1.31 -2.32 -27.43
N TYR A 175 0.74 -1.17 -27.82
CA TYR A 175 0.58 -0.82 -29.23
C TYR A 175 1.92 -0.66 -29.93
N LEU A 176 2.87 0.08 -29.35
CA LEU A 176 4.21 0.29 -29.92
C LEU A 176 5.00 -1.02 -30.08
N ILE A 177 4.93 -1.91 -29.09
CA ILE A 177 5.56 -3.23 -29.15
C ILE A 177 4.94 -4.06 -30.28
N GLY A 178 3.61 -4.14 -30.34
CA GLY A 178 2.91 -4.90 -31.38
C GLY A 178 3.17 -4.35 -32.79
N TYR A 179 3.18 -3.03 -32.94
CA TYR A 179 3.50 -2.38 -34.20
C TYR A 179 4.95 -2.62 -34.63
N SER A 180 5.90 -2.60 -33.68
CA SER A 180 7.30 -2.90 -33.95
C SER A 180 7.50 -4.34 -34.43
N ASP A 181 6.79 -5.29 -33.82
CA ASP A 181 6.81 -6.70 -34.25
C ASP A 181 6.19 -6.88 -35.64
N TYR A 182 5.06 -6.20 -35.91
CA TYR A 182 4.41 -6.21 -37.22
C TYR A 182 5.31 -5.66 -38.33
N MET A 183 5.90 -4.48 -38.14
CA MET A 183 6.79 -3.86 -39.13
C MET A 183 8.03 -4.71 -39.39
N ARG A 184 8.60 -5.34 -38.36
CA ARG A 184 9.71 -6.30 -38.51
C ARG A 184 9.30 -7.50 -39.36
N ALA A 185 8.09 -8.03 -39.17
CA ALA A 185 7.59 -9.17 -39.94
C ALA A 185 7.38 -8.84 -41.44
N LEU A 186 7.14 -7.57 -41.77
CA LEU A 186 7.06 -7.08 -43.16
C LEU A 186 8.43 -6.78 -43.81
N GLY A 187 9.54 -7.06 -43.11
CA GLY A 187 10.90 -6.75 -43.59
C GLY A 187 11.43 -5.39 -43.14
N GLY A 188 10.83 -4.80 -42.10
CA GLY A 188 11.31 -3.56 -41.49
C GLY A 188 12.72 -3.68 -40.92
N ASN A 189 13.44 -2.55 -40.89
CA ASN A 189 14.83 -2.47 -40.47
C ASN A 189 15.02 -2.68 -38.95
N TRP A 190 16.28 -2.85 -38.51
CA TRP A 190 16.68 -3.07 -37.12
C TRP A 190 16.17 -2.01 -36.14
N PHE A 191 15.85 -0.81 -36.61
CA PHE A 191 15.27 0.28 -35.83
C PHE A 191 14.00 -0.13 -35.04
N PHE A 192 13.15 -1.00 -35.60
CA PHE A 192 11.95 -1.49 -34.90
C PHE A 192 12.28 -2.40 -33.70
N ILE A 193 13.41 -3.11 -33.73
CA ILE A 193 13.90 -3.87 -32.57
C ILE A 193 14.28 -2.90 -31.45
N LEU A 194 14.99 -1.81 -31.79
CA LEU A 194 15.37 -0.78 -30.83
C LEU A 194 14.14 -0.12 -30.19
N LEU A 195 13.11 0.20 -30.98
CA LEU A 195 11.85 0.74 -30.47
C LEU A 195 11.14 -0.21 -29.50
N LYS A 196 11.09 -1.51 -29.82
CA LYS A 196 10.53 -2.53 -28.93
C LYS A 196 11.28 -2.62 -27.62
N VAL A 197 12.61 -2.71 -27.67
CA VAL A 197 13.45 -2.80 -26.46
C VAL A 197 13.32 -1.54 -25.60
N ALA A 198 13.35 -0.35 -26.23
CA ALA A 198 13.15 0.92 -25.53
C ALA A 198 11.77 0.98 -24.84
N SER A 199 10.71 0.54 -25.53
CA SER A 199 9.35 0.49 -24.97
C SER A 199 9.27 -0.41 -23.72
N ILE A 200 9.91 -1.58 -23.75
CA ILE A 200 9.95 -2.51 -22.61
C ILE A 200 10.69 -1.87 -21.43
N ILE A 201 11.86 -1.25 -21.67
CA ILE A 201 12.64 -0.58 -20.62
C ILE A 201 11.83 0.56 -19.98
N ILE A 202 11.16 1.37 -20.81
CA ILE A 202 10.31 2.46 -20.33
C ILE A 202 9.17 1.93 -19.46
N VAL A 203 8.51 0.84 -19.88
CA VAL A 203 7.46 0.20 -19.07
C VAL A 203 8.00 -0.22 -17.71
N VAL A 204 9.13 -0.94 -17.67
CA VAL A 204 9.74 -1.41 -16.41
C VAL A 204 10.06 -0.26 -15.46
N ILE A 205 10.66 0.82 -15.97
CA ILE A 205 10.96 2.02 -15.16
C ILE A 205 9.67 2.67 -14.66
N LEU A 206 8.67 2.85 -15.53
CA LEU A 206 7.41 3.49 -15.17
C LEU A 206 6.56 2.61 -14.23
N SER A 207 6.69 1.28 -14.29
CA SER A 207 6.12 0.37 -13.29
C SER A 207 6.68 0.65 -11.91
N MET A 208 8.01 0.82 -11.77
CA MET A 208 8.61 1.16 -10.48
C MET A 208 8.15 2.53 -9.97
N VAL A 209 8.05 3.52 -10.86
CA VAL A 209 7.53 4.86 -10.51
C VAL A 209 6.08 4.76 -10.02
N TYR A 210 5.23 4.02 -10.75
CA TYR A 210 3.84 3.79 -10.36
C TYR A 210 3.75 3.13 -8.98
N LEU A 211 4.49 2.05 -8.76
CA LEU A 211 4.46 1.33 -7.50
C LEU A 211 4.98 2.17 -6.33
N TYR A 212 6.01 3.00 -6.54
CA TYR A 212 6.44 3.97 -5.54
C TYR A 212 5.39 5.04 -5.27
N ALA A 213 4.73 5.58 -6.29
CA ALA A 213 3.70 6.59 -6.12
C ALA A 213 2.49 6.04 -5.34
N VAL A 214 2.11 4.78 -5.58
CA VAL A 214 1.09 4.06 -4.80
C VAL A 214 1.52 3.89 -3.35
N THR A 215 2.73 3.37 -3.09
CA THR A 215 3.20 3.19 -1.70
C THR A 215 3.34 4.53 -0.99
N PHE A 216 3.79 5.59 -1.65
CA PHE A 216 3.83 6.91 -1.05
C PHE A 216 2.44 7.43 -0.70
N THR A 217 1.44 7.27 -1.58
CA THR A 217 0.05 7.70 -1.33
C THR A 217 -0.50 7.11 -0.03
N ILE A 218 -0.09 5.87 0.28
CA ILE A 218 -0.59 5.10 1.41
C ILE A 218 0.18 5.42 2.70
N ASN A 219 1.46 5.78 2.58
CA ASN A 219 2.31 6.09 3.73
C ASN A 219 2.34 7.60 4.06
N TYR A 220 2.04 8.48 3.10
CA TYR A 220 2.23 9.93 3.19
C TYR A 220 1.10 10.71 2.48
N LYS A 221 0.62 11.80 3.10
CA LYS A 221 -0.40 12.68 2.50
C LYS A 221 0.23 13.69 1.53
N ALA A 222 0.17 13.42 0.23
CA ALA A 222 0.93 14.16 -0.78
C ALA A 222 0.07 14.66 -1.94
N ASN A 223 0.51 15.76 -2.57
CA ASN A 223 -0.05 16.19 -3.85
C ASN A 223 0.39 15.26 -4.99
N PHE A 224 -0.46 15.12 -6.02
CA PHE A 224 -0.29 14.16 -7.11
C PHE A 224 1.02 14.30 -7.88
N PHE A 225 1.32 15.50 -8.37
CA PHE A 225 2.56 15.75 -9.10
C PHE A 225 3.80 15.61 -8.22
N LEU A 226 3.68 15.91 -6.93
CA LEU A 226 4.78 15.77 -5.99
C LEU A 226 5.10 14.29 -5.73
N LEU A 227 4.08 13.43 -5.63
CA LEU A 227 4.24 11.97 -5.53
C LEU A 227 5.00 11.43 -6.73
N ILE A 228 4.55 11.76 -7.93
CA ILE A 228 5.16 11.29 -9.16
C ILE A 228 6.62 11.74 -9.24
N LYS A 229 6.90 13.03 -9.00
CA LYS A 229 8.27 13.56 -8.99
C LYS A 229 9.16 12.84 -7.97
N ASN A 230 8.65 12.59 -6.78
CA ASN A 230 9.38 11.91 -5.72
C ASN A 230 9.61 10.43 -6.04
N ALA A 231 8.61 9.76 -6.61
CA ALA A 231 8.70 8.39 -7.09
C ALA A 231 9.76 8.25 -8.20
N PHE A 232 9.77 9.15 -9.18
CA PHE A 232 10.83 9.21 -10.20
C PHE A 232 12.22 9.32 -9.59
N LYS A 233 12.41 10.24 -8.63
CA LYS A 233 13.71 10.42 -7.97
C LYS A 233 14.16 9.13 -7.29
N LEU A 234 13.27 8.43 -6.59
CA LEU A 234 13.60 7.16 -5.93
C LEU A 234 13.86 6.03 -6.93
N THR A 235 13.09 5.95 -8.01
CA THR A 235 13.30 4.95 -9.07
C THR A 235 14.72 5.03 -9.63
N PHE A 236 15.17 6.24 -9.99
CA PHE A 236 16.51 6.44 -10.55
C PHE A 236 17.64 6.38 -9.51
N THR A 237 17.39 6.84 -8.27
CA THR A 237 18.40 6.77 -7.21
C THR A 237 18.75 5.32 -6.85
N PHE A 238 17.78 4.41 -6.93
CA PHE A 238 17.91 3.02 -6.51
C PHE A 238 17.63 2.03 -7.66
N ILE A 239 17.96 2.37 -8.90
CA ILE A 239 17.52 1.62 -10.09
C ILE A 239 17.88 0.12 -10.05
N ILE A 240 19.10 -0.23 -9.64
CA ILE A 240 19.56 -1.62 -9.54
C ILE A 240 18.77 -2.39 -8.47
N PRO A 241 18.74 -1.97 -7.19
CA PRO A 241 17.97 -2.69 -6.17
C PRO A 241 16.46 -2.64 -6.41
N ASN A 242 15.92 -1.59 -7.04
CA ASN A 242 14.52 -1.51 -7.44
C ASN A 242 14.18 -2.61 -8.47
N THR A 243 15.05 -2.81 -9.46
CA THR A 243 14.88 -3.84 -10.48
C THR A 243 14.91 -5.23 -9.87
N PHE A 244 15.91 -5.51 -9.02
CA PHE A 244 16.00 -6.79 -8.33
C PHE A 244 14.75 -7.07 -7.47
N MET A 245 14.30 -6.08 -6.70
CA MET A 245 13.13 -6.24 -5.83
C MET A 245 11.82 -6.34 -6.61
N LEU A 246 11.70 -5.66 -7.75
CA LEU A 246 10.56 -5.83 -8.64
C LEU A 246 10.51 -7.25 -9.20
N LEU A 247 11.64 -7.77 -9.71
CA LEU A 247 11.75 -9.14 -10.21
C LEU A 247 11.42 -10.16 -9.13
N PHE A 248 11.91 -9.94 -7.90
CA PHE A 248 11.62 -10.80 -6.77
C PHE A 248 10.13 -10.74 -6.38
N ALA A 249 9.51 -9.56 -6.35
CA ALA A 249 8.08 -9.41 -6.09
C ALA A 249 7.21 -10.08 -7.18
N CYS A 250 7.63 -10.00 -8.44
CA CYS A 250 6.97 -10.62 -9.58
C CYS A 250 7.29 -12.11 -9.75
N LEU A 251 8.15 -12.70 -8.93
CA LEU A 251 8.63 -14.07 -9.09
C LEU A 251 7.51 -15.10 -9.28
N PRO A 252 6.40 -15.10 -8.52
CA PRO A 252 5.30 -16.05 -8.73
C PRO A 252 4.69 -15.95 -10.13
N PHE A 253 4.56 -14.74 -10.67
CA PHE A 253 3.98 -14.47 -11.99
C PHE A 253 4.97 -14.82 -13.11
N ILE A 254 6.26 -14.53 -12.91
CA ILE A 254 7.32 -14.87 -13.86
C ILE A 254 7.44 -16.40 -13.99
N LEU A 255 7.47 -17.12 -12.87
CA LEU A 255 7.56 -18.58 -12.89
C LEU A 255 6.35 -19.21 -13.58
N TYR A 256 5.13 -18.71 -13.32
CA TYR A 256 3.93 -19.13 -14.02
C TYR A 256 4.02 -18.89 -15.53
N SER A 257 4.58 -17.74 -15.96
CA SER A 257 4.73 -17.43 -17.38
C SER A 257 5.81 -18.27 -18.09
N LEU A 258 6.84 -18.74 -17.38
CA LEU A 258 7.96 -19.49 -17.97
C LEU A 258 7.73 -21.00 -17.98
N ILE A 259 7.09 -21.54 -16.94
CA ILE A 259 6.88 -22.99 -16.78
C ILE A 259 5.63 -23.42 -17.53
N LYS A 260 5.80 -24.05 -18.70
CA LYS A 260 4.69 -24.54 -19.55
C LYS A 260 4.37 -26.03 -19.37
N VAL A 261 5.02 -26.71 -18.42
CA VAL A 261 4.74 -28.11 -18.10
C VAL A 261 3.39 -28.21 -17.37
N SER A 262 2.45 -28.98 -17.91
CA SER A 262 1.04 -28.99 -17.50
C SER A 262 0.82 -29.09 -15.98
N ILE A 263 1.41 -30.09 -15.31
CA ILE A 263 1.22 -30.32 -13.87
C ILE A 263 1.84 -29.21 -13.01
N LEU A 264 3.05 -28.76 -13.37
CA LEU A 264 3.73 -27.68 -12.62
C LEU A 264 3.00 -26.36 -12.81
N ASN A 265 2.53 -26.07 -14.03
CA ASN A 265 1.79 -24.85 -14.32
C ASN A 265 0.48 -24.76 -13.52
N MET A 266 -0.24 -25.88 -13.38
CA MET A 266 -1.43 -25.95 -12.51
C MET A 266 -1.09 -25.67 -11.04
N LEU A 267 -0.01 -26.25 -10.52
CA LEU A 267 0.44 -26.02 -9.14
C LEU A 267 0.83 -24.55 -8.93
N LEU A 268 1.54 -23.94 -9.88
CA LEU A 268 1.89 -22.52 -9.84
C LEU A 268 0.66 -21.60 -9.91
N MET A 269 -0.35 -21.97 -10.69
CA MET A 269 -1.63 -21.24 -10.71
C MET A 269 -2.31 -21.31 -9.34
N PHE A 270 -2.31 -22.48 -8.70
CA PHE A 270 -2.83 -22.63 -7.33
C PHE A 270 -2.04 -21.78 -6.33
N LEU A 271 -0.71 -21.73 -6.44
CA LEU A 271 0.14 -20.88 -5.61
C LEU A 271 -0.18 -19.38 -5.79
N LEU A 272 -0.39 -18.94 -7.04
CA LEU A 272 -0.83 -17.59 -7.36
C LEU A 272 -2.19 -17.27 -6.74
N MET A 273 -3.11 -18.24 -6.79
CA MET A 273 -4.41 -18.11 -6.13
C MET A 273 -4.29 -18.00 -4.62
N ILE A 274 -3.36 -18.72 -3.97
CA ILE A 274 -3.23 -18.63 -2.51
C ILE A 274 -2.57 -17.31 -2.09
N MET A 275 -1.46 -16.91 -2.74
CA MET A 275 -0.61 -15.83 -2.22
C MET A 275 -0.04 -14.85 -3.25
N GLY A 276 -0.33 -14.97 -4.54
CA GLY A 276 0.36 -14.21 -5.61
C GLY A 276 0.37 -12.69 -5.42
N PHE A 277 -0.80 -12.06 -5.34
CA PHE A 277 -0.93 -10.60 -5.24
C PHE A 277 -0.50 -10.07 -3.86
N VAL A 278 -0.79 -10.84 -2.82
CA VAL A 278 -0.38 -10.52 -1.45
C VAL A 278 1.13 -10.56 -1.30
N PHE A 279 1.79 -11.61 -1.83
CA PHE A 279 3.25 -11.72 -1.84
C PHE A 279 3.90 -10.52 -2.55
N PHE A 280 3.43 -10.20 -3.75
CA PHE A 280 3.90 -9.03 -4.49
C PHE A 280 3.80 -7.74 -3.66
N SER A 281 2.63 -7.52 -3.04
CA SER A 281 2.36 -6.31 -2.26
C SER A 281 3.20 -6.26 -0.98
N ILE A 282 3.41 -7.40 -0.32
CA ILE A 282 4.27 -7.51 0.87
C ILE A 282 5.71 -7.16 0.51
N VAL A 283 6.29 -7.81 -0.50
CA VAL A 283 7.68 -7.59 -0.91
C VAL A 283 7.89 -6.13 -1.30
N TRP A 284 7.04 -5.58 -2.17
CA TRP A 284 7.23 -4.21 -2.66
C TRP A 284 7.00 -3.16 -1.57
N ASN A 285 5.98 -3.33 -0.72
CA ASN A 285 5.67 -2.36 0.32
C ASN A 285 6.73 -2.37 1.43
N SER A 286 7.18 -3.56 1.87
CA SER A 286 8.28 -3.69 2.84
C SER A 286 9.58 -3.10 2.30
N TYR A 287 9.88 -3.35 1.03
CA TYR A 287 11.03 -2.74 0.36
C TYR A 287 10.92 -1.21 0.29
N SER A 288 9.77 -0.68 -0.14
CA SER A 288 9.54 0.76 -0.23
C SER A 288 9.74 1.45 1.11
N MET A 289 9.18 0.89 2.18
CA MET A 289 9.37 1.40 3.54
C MET A 289 10.83 1.37 3.99
N PHE A 290 11.57 0.31 3.66
CA PHE A 290 13.00 0.25 3.92
C PHE A 290 13.78 1.34 3.16
N VAL A 291 13.43 1.58 1.89
CA VAL A 291 14.04 2.66 1.09
C VAL A 291 13.72 4.03 1.68
N TYR A 292 12.48 4.28 2.10
CA TYR A 292 12.09 5.54 2.74
C TYR A 292 12.91 5.81 4.00
N GLU A 293 13.08 4.81 4.86
CA GLU A 293 13.94 4.94 6.04
C GLU A 293 15.39 5.20 5.69
N LYS A 294 15.92 4.50 4.68
CA LYS A 294 17.30 4.73 4.22
C LYS A 294 17.45 6.13 3.65
N VAL A 295 16.48 6.65 2.91
CA VAL A 295 16.50 8.02 2.36
C VAL A 295 16.42 9.06 3.48
N VAL A 296 15.63 8.80 4.53
CA VAL A 296 15.58 9.66 5.72
C VAL A 296 16.91 9.63 6.49
N LYS A 297 17.57 8.45 6.60
CA LYS A 297 18.81 8.26 7.37
C LYS A 297 20.11 8.57 6.62
N SER A 298 20.18 8.41 5.29
CA SER A 298 21.45 8.26 4.55
C SER A 298 22.07 9.52 3.95
N LYS A 299 21.66 10.73 4.32
CA LYS A 299 22.41 11.93 3.91
C LYS A 299 22.55 12.97 5.03
N ASN A 300 23.78 13.45 5.21
CA ASN A 300 24.18 14.68 5.92
C ASN A 300 23.41 15.91 5.41
N LEU A 301 22.15 16.01 5.76
CA LEU A 301 21.27 17.15 5.44
C LEU A 301 20.42 17.56 6.65
N TYR A 302 20.56 16.86 7.77
CA TYR A 302 20.28 17.26 9.16
C TYR A 302 21.02 16.27 10.08
N SER A 303 21.60 16.75 11.19
CA SER A 303 22.23 15.96 12.24
C SER A 303 21.22 14.98 12.86
N ALA A 304 21.70 13.84 13.37
CA ALA A 304 20.89 12.88 14.14
C ALA A 304 20.11 13.56 15.28
N LYS A 305 20.62 14.70 15.78
CA LYS A 305 20.00 15.55 16.79
C LYS A 305 18.73 16.26 16.28
N GLU A 306 18.76 16.81 15.08
CA GLU A 306 17.64 17.55 14.46
C GLU A 306 16.49 16.62 14.03
N VAL A 307 16.78 15.40 13.57
CA VAL A 307 15.76 14.37 13.32
C VAL A 307 15.11 13.91 14.64
N SER A 308 15.90 13.83 15.72
CA SER A 308 15.38 13.56 17.07
C SER A 308 14.47 14.69 17.57
N GLU A 309 14.86 15.95 17.36
CA GLU A 309 14.08 17.13 17.78
C GLU A 309 12.77 17.29 17.02
N LEU A 310 12.76 17.04 15.70
CA LEU A 310 11.53 17.00 14.90
C LEU A 310 10.59 15.88 15.35
N ASN A 311 11.14 14.71 15.71
CA ASN A 311 10.36 13.61 16.26
C ASN A 311 9.85 13.91 17.68
N LYS A 312 10.59 14.65 18.51
CA LYS A 312 10.14 15.13 19.82
C LYS A 312 9.02 16.16 19.69
N GLY A 313 9.14 17.12 18.77
CA GLY A 313 8.09 18.10 18.50
C GLY A 313 6.80 17.46 17.99
N LYS A 314 6.90 16.45 17.11
CA LYS A 314 5.74 15.67 16.67
C LYS A 314 5.15 14.77 17.75
N ALA A 315 5.98 14.12 18.56
CA ALA A 315 5.49 13.35 19.71
C ALA A 315 4.73 14.27 20.68
N LYS A 316 5.25 15.48 20.92
CA LYS A 316 4.59 16.49 21.75
C LYS A 316 3.26 16.96 21.15
N ASN A 317 3.20 17.24 19.84
CA ASN A 317 1.95 17.60 19.15
C ASN A 317 0.94 16.44 19.10
N VAL A 318 1.40 15.19 19.01
CA VAL A 318 0.52 14.02 19.09
C VAL A 318 0.02 13.82 20.51
N THR A 319 0.84 14.04 21.54
CA THR A 319 0.40 14.05 22.94
C THR A 319 -0.59 15.17 23.21
N GLU A 320 -0.33 16.40 22.75
CA GLU A 320 -1.24 17.55 22.87
C GLU A 320 -2.53 17.34 22.05
N GLN A 321 -2.46 16.74 20.85
CA GLN A 321 -3.66 16.34 20.09
C GLN A 321 -4.43 15.20 20.76
N SER A 322 -3.75 14.27 21.41
CA SER A 322 -4.40 13.16 22.13
C SER A 322 -5.06 13.68 23.40
N GLN A 323 -4.41 14.60 24.12
CA GLN A 323 -4.96 15.31 25.28
C GLN A 323 -6.14 16.20 24.90
N THR A 324 -6.06 16.96 23.81
CA THR A 324 -7.18 17.79 23.34
C THR A 324 -8.31 16.96 22.72
N LEU A 325 -8.01 15.81 22.10
CA LEU A 325 -9.04 14.86 21.66
C LEU A 325 -9.70 14.20 22.85
N ASP A 326 -8.95 13.81 23.88
CA ASP A 326 -9.50 13.29 25.13
C ASP A 326 -10.34 14.37 25.83
N GLU A 327 -9.87 15.61 25.97
CA GLU A 327 -10.66 16.76 26.49
C GLU A 327 -11.94 16.99 25.68
N ASN A 328 -11.88 17.02 24.35
CA ASN A 328 -13.08 17.18 23.51
C ASN A 328 -14.00 15.95 23.57
N TYR A 329 -13.45 14.74 23.74
CA TYR A 329 -14.25 13.51 23.96
C TYR A 329 -14.91 13.53 25.35
N PHE A 330 -14.24 14.05 26.37
CA PHE A 330 -14.78 14.24 27.71
C PHE A 330 -15.82 15.38 27.75
N GLU A 331 -15.63 16.48 27.03
CA GLU A 331 -16.65 17.52 26.84
C GLU A 331 -17.85 17.02 26.04
N GLN A 332 -17.64 16.16 25.03
CA GLN A 332 -18.74 15.52 24.29
C GLN A 332 -19.47 14.43 25.08
N MET A 333 -18.78 13.70 25.97
CA MET A 333 -19.42 12.76 26.90
C MET A 333 -20.10 13.46 28.07
N GLY A 334 -19.55 14.58 28.55
CA GLY A 334 -20.19 15.43 29.57
C GLY A 334 -21.51 16.04 29.07
N ASN A 335 -21.59 16.33 27.77
CA ASN A 335 -22.82 16.82 27.12
C ASN A 335 -23.83 15.71 26.76
N ASN A 336 -23.42 14.45 26.72
CA ASN A 336 -24.30 13.31 26.44
C ASN A 336 -24.58 12.51 27.72
N TYR A 337 -25.62 12.94 28.45
CA TYR A 337 -26.38 12.19 29.47
C TYR A 337 -25.80 10.82 29.89
N SER A 338 -24.83 10.81 30.82
CA SER A 338 -24.43 9.64 31.62
C SER A 338 -23.41 9.96 32.73
N MET A 339 -22.71 11.11 32.71
CA MET A 339 -21.70 11.47 33.73
C MET A 339 -22.15 12.57 34.70
N LYS A 340 -23.44 12.89 34.72
CA LYS A 340 -24.02 13.83 35.69
C LYS A 340 -24.02 13.17 37.08
N GLY A 341 -23.07 13.55 37.93
CA GLY A 341 -22.88 13.02 39.29
C GLY A 341 -21.54 12.32 39.55
N VAL A 342 -20.69 12.11 38.54
CA VAL A 342 -19.35 11.52 38.75
C VAL A 342 -18.36 12.63 39.06
N LYS A 343 -17.59 12.50 40.16
CA LYS A 343 -16.54 13.44 40.53
C LYS A 343 -15.46 13.50 39.43
N PRO A 344 -15.09 14.68 38.90
CA PRO A 344 -14.00 14.79 37.93
C PRO A 344 -12.67 14.33 38.53
N ILE A 345 -11.84 13.64 37.75
CA ILE A 345 -10.52 13.12 38.15
C ILE A 345 -9.49 14.25 38.13
N THR A 346 -9.78 15.35 38.83
CA THR A 346 -8.92 16.54 38.92
C THR A 346 -8.23 16.66 40.29
N ASP A 347 -8.50 15.74 41.20
CA ASP A 347 -7.99 15.82 42.56
C ASP A 347 -6.54 15.32 42.64
N GLU A 348 -5.60 16.26 42.70
CA GLU A 348 -4.23 15.98 43.13
C GLU A 348 -4.13 15.75 44.67
N ASP A 349 -5.20 16.09 45.41
CA ASP A 349 -5.19 16.17 46.87
C ASP A 349 -5.47 14.83 47.59
N VAL A 350 -6.02 13.82 46.92
CA VAL A 350 -6.36 12.51 47.51
C VAL A 350 -5.66 11.36 46.77
N SER A 351 -4.37 11.16 47.07
CA SER A 351 -3.57 10.06 46.49
C SER A 351 -3.75 8.73 47.24
N LEU A 352 -3.90 7.61 46.51
CA LEU A 352 -3.87 6.27 47.12
C LEU A 352 -2.44 5.97 47.57
N ARG A 353 -2.25 5.62 48.85
CA ARG A 353 -0.92 5.23 49.32
C ARG A 353 -0.56 3.87 48.74
N GLU A 354 0.51 3.79 47.97
CA GLU A 354 1.02 2.50 47.48
C GLU A 354 1.69 1.72 48.61
N LEU A 355 1.45 0.40 48.66
CA LEU A 355 2.10 -0.47 49.63
C LEU A 355 3.57 -0.73 49.23
N PRO A 356 4.53 -0.67 50.17
CA PRO A 356 5.90 -1.10 49.91
C PRO A 356 5.98 -2.62 49.69
N THR A 357 7.06 -3.09 49.06
CA THR A 357 7.29 -4.51 48.73
C THR A 357 7.30 -5.43 49.95
N ASN A 358 7.64 -4.91 51.14
CA ASN A 358 7.47 -5.56 52.43
C ASN A 358 6.55 -4.69 53.30
N PHE A 359 5.32 -5.15 53.56
CA PHE A 359 4.30 -4.37 54.28
C PHE A 359 4.01 -4.96 55.67
N SER A 360 3.81 -4.09 56.66
CA SER A 360 3.37 -4.42 58.01
C SER A 360 1.85 -4.28 58.15
N ARG A 361 1.28 -4.83 59.24
CA ARG A 361 -0.13 -4.63 59.60
C ARG A 361 -0.49 -3.15 59.77
N GLU A 362 0.47 -2.34 60.22
CA GLU A 362 0.29 -0.88 60.31
C GLU A 362 0.16 -0.20 58.94
N ASP A 363 0.83 -0.71 57.91
CA ASP A 363 0.73 -0.17 56.55
C ASP A 363 -0.62 -0.48 55.91
N LEU A 364 -1.20 -1.64 56.26
CA LEU A 364 -2.55 -2.02 55.85
C LEU A 364 -3.60 -1.11 56.49
N ILE A 365 -3.45 -0.75 57.77
CA ILE A 365 -4.35 0.18 58.47
C ILE A 365 -4.29 1.56 57.80
N LYS A 366 -3.10 2.07 57.48
CA LYS A 366 -2.93 3.35 56.78
C LYS A 366 -3.48 3.34 55.36
N LEU A 367 -3.38 2.20 54.66
CA LEU A 367 -4.03 2.02 53.35
C LEU A 367 -5.55 2.06 53.49
N GLU A 368 -6.09 1.37 54.49
CA GLU A 368 -7.53 1.36 54.76
C GLU A 368 -8.05 2.75 55.10
N GLU A 369 -7.32 3.52 55.91
CA GLU A 369 -7.63 4.94 56.17
C GLU A 369 -7.64 5.78 54.88
N SER A 370 -6.67 5.56 53.98
CA SER A 370 -6.64 6.27 52.68
C SER A 370 -7.83 5.90 51.79
N LYS A 371 -8.23 4.63 51.76
CA LYS A 371 -9.42 4.16 51.04
C LYS A 371 -10.69 4.76 51.64
N ARG A 372 -10.79 4.83 52.96
CA ARG A 372 -11.94 5.38 53.66
C ARG A 372 -12.11 6.87 53.37
N LYS A 373 -11.02 7.64 53.31
CA LYS A 373 -11.05 9.05 52.92
C LYS A 373 -11.59 9.25 51.50
N MET A 374 -11.18 8.40 50.54
CA MET A 374 -11.71 8.45 49.17
C MET A 374 -13.21 8.14 49.12
N GLN A 375 -13.67 7.18 49.93
CA GLN A 375 -15.09 6.85 50.01
C GLN A 375 -15.89 8.02 50.58
N THR A 376 -15.46 8.60 51.70
CA THR A 376 -16.15 9.75 52.31
C THR A 376 -16.23 10.94 51.37
N ASP A 377 -15.14 11.25 50.69
CA ASP A 377 -15.05 12.36 49.73
C ASP A 377 -15.94 12.14 48.49
N SER A 378 -16.00 10.91 47.98
CA SER A 378 -16.96 10.53 46.93
C SER A 378 -18.41 10.66 47.39
N ASP A 379 -18.71 10.24 48.61
CA ASP A 379 -20.06 10.30 49.19
C ASP A 379 -20.51 11.74 49.45
N GLU A 380 -19.60 12.63 49.89
CA GLU A 380 -19.87 14.06 50.06
C GLU A 380 -20.14 14.76 48.73
N TYR A 381 -19.36 14.45 47.69
CA TYR A 381 -19.60 14.98 46.34
C TYR A 381 -20.98 14.56 45.82
N GLN A 382 -21.35 13.29 45.99
CA GLN A 382 -22.64 12.78 45.55
C GLN A 382 -23.80 13.47 46.28
N LYS A 383 -23.70 13.66 47.60
CA LYS A 383 -24.72 14.37 48.40
C LYS A 383 -24.89 15.84 47.99
N ASN A 384 -23.78 16.54 47.74
CA ASN A 384 -23.84 17.94 47.28
C ASN A 384 -24.47 18.03 45.88
N TYR A 385 -24.15 17.09 44.99
CA TYR A 385 -24.74 17.01 43.66
C TYR A 385 -26.25 16.71 43.70
N ASP A 386 -26.68 15.78 44.54
CA ASP A 386 -28.11 15.43 44.67
C ASP A 386 -28.90 16.58 45.30
N GLY A 387 -28.33 17.31 46.28
CA GLY A 387 -28.98 18.45 46.93
C GLY A 387 -29.08 19.72 46.08
N GLU A 388 -28.24 19.90 45.07
CA GLU A 388 -28.34 21.00 44.10
C GLU A 388 -29.41 20.74 43.02
N ASN A 389 -29.78 19.49 42.76
CA ASN A 389 -30.80 19.13 41.78
C ASN A 389 -32.24 19.06 42.36
N GLU A 390 -32.40 19.21 43.69
CA GLU A 390 -33.71 19.26 44.38
C GLU A 390 -34.23 20.68 44.65
N LYS A 391 -33.49 21.73 44.26
CA LYS A 391 -33.95 23.15 44.26
C LYS A 391 -34.31 23.60 42.85
#